data_AF-A0A7L5A7V8-F1
#
_entry.id   AF-A0A7L5A7V8-F1
#
_cell.length_a   1.000
_cell.length_b   1.000
_cell.length_c   1.000
_cell.angle_alpha   90.00
_cell.angle_beta   90.00
_cell.angle_gamma   90.00
#
_symmetry.space_group_name_H-M   'P 1'
#
loop_
_entity.id
_entity.type
_entity.pdbx_description
1 polymer ?
#
loop_
_entity_poly.entity_id
_entity_poly.type
_entity_poly.pdbx_seq_one_letter_code
_entity_poly.pdbx_strand_id
1 'polypeptide(L)'
;MTSRYAHIHDSTMREKLSEYLAGTLVDVAGHKVVEDSVNDTVELQWFTRNVLAQALTNGYCAIPTVAGPCPHPNACLNCAHFRTDITFLDVHRAELRETERVIAKADANGWTRQSEMNARKRTNLVNIITTLEETHA
;
A
#
# COMPACT_ATOMS: atom_id res chain seq x y z
N MET A 1 37.13 -11.00 9.89
CA MET A 1 37.13 -9.65 9.25
C MET A 1 35.95 -9.40 8.30
N THR A 2 35.11 -10.39 7.99
CA THR A 2 33.96 -10.25 7.06
C THR A 2 32.67 -9.72 7.71
N SER A 3 32.42 -10.02 9.00
CA SER A 3 31.19 -9.58 9.70
C SER A 3 31.06 -8.06 9.77
N ARG A 4 32.15 -7.32 10.04
CA ARG A 4 32.11 -5.84 10.11
C ARG A 4 31.72 -5.20 8.77
N TYR A 5 32.22 -5.73 7.63
CA TYR A 5 31.83 -5.25 6.31
C TYR A 5 30.38 -5.61 5.96
N ALA A 6 29.92 -6.80 6.38
CA ALA A 6 28.52 -7.20 6.19
C ALA A 6 27.56 -6.25 6.93
N HIS A 7 27.87 -5.87 8.18
CA HIS A 7 27.03 -4.93 8.95
C HIS A 7 27.02 -3.51 8.38
N ILE A 8 28.15 -3.00 7.87
CA ILE A 8 28.22 -1.67 7.26
C ILE A 8 27.44 -1.63 5.94
N HIS A 9 27.56 -2.67 5.11
CA HIS A 9 26.80 -2.78 3.86
C HIS A 9 25.30 -2.87 4.12
N ASP A 10 24.90 -3.62 5.15
CA ASP A 10 23.51 -3.71 5.59
C ASP A 10 22.98 -2.33 6.03
N SER A 11 23.66 -1.62 6.93
CA SER A 11 23.21 -0.30 7.38
C SER A 11 23.05 0.72 6.25
N THR A 12 23.99 0.77 5.28
CA THR A 12 23.92 1.71 4.16
C THR A 12 22.84 1.32 3.14
N MET A 13 22.67 0.02 2.85
CA MET A 13 21.57 -0.45 2.00
C MET A 13 20.23 -0.06 2.60
N ARG A 14 20.08 -0.18 3.93
CA ARG A 14 18.85 0.18 4.61
C ARG A 14 18.55 1.66 4.53
N GLU A 15 19.53 2.51 4.84
CA GLU A 15 19.39 3.95 4.74
C GLU A 15 18.95 4.39 3.33
N LYS A 16 19.56 3.80 2.28
CA LYS A 16 19.20 4.11 0.90
C LYS A 16 17.83 3.56 0.48
N LEU A 17 17.45 2.40 1.00
CA LEU A 17 16.11 1.86 0.76
C LEU A 17 15.05 2.69 1.50
N SER A 18 15.31 3.11 2.74
CA SER A 18 14.41 3.99 3.49
C SER A 18 14.30 5.35 2.83
N GLU A 19 15.40 5.95 2.37
CA GLU A 19 15.36 7.20 1.59
C GLU A 19 14.51 7.04 0.33
N TYR A 20 14.63 5.92 -0.37
CA TYR A 20 13.86 5.64 -1.59
C TYR A 20 12.37 5.42 -1.33
N LEU A 21 12.02 4.73 -0.23
CA LEU A 21 10.64 4.39 0.10
C LEU A 21 9.91 5.47 0.90
N ALA A 22 10.64 6.27 1.69
CA ALA A 22 10.09 7.33 2.52
C ALA A 22 9.39 8.39 1.67
N GLY A 23 8.08 8.55 1.88
CA GLY A 23 7.27 9.52 1.17
C GLY A 23 6.87 9.11 -0.26
N THR A 24 7.39 8.00 -0.78
CA THR A 24 7.01 7.42 -2.08
C THR A 24 5.75 6.55 -1.95
N LEU A 25 5.62 5.84 -0.82
CA LEU A 25 4.48 4.96 -0.57
C LEU A 25 3.30 5.71 0.07
N VAL A 26 2.10 5.39 -0.41
CA VAL A 26 0.82 5.85 0.10
C VAL A 26 0.04 4.66 0.66
N ASP A 27 -0.63 4.85 1.79
CA ASP A 27 -1.50 3.85 2.40
C ASP A 27 -2.92 3.86 1.78
N VAL A 28 -3.78 2.98 2.25
CA VAL A 28 -5.17 2.86 1.75
C VAL A 28 -6.02 4.12 1.98
N ALA A 29 -5.68 4.94 2.98
CA ALA A 29 -6.41 6.15 3.31
C ALA A 29 -5.92 7.39 2.55
N GLY A 30 -4.82 7.26 1.78
CA GLY A 30 -4.16 8.37 1.10
C GLY A 30 -3.08 9.04 1.93
N HIS A 31 -2.64 8.47 3.05
CA HIS A 31 -1.54 9.05 3.83
C HIS A 31 -0.20 8.56 3.30
N LYS A 32 0.77 9.48 3.22
CA LYS A 32 2.17 9.12 2.99
C LYS A 32 2.67 8.28 4.16
N VAL A 33 3.31 7.17 3.84
CA VAL A 33 3.86 6.27 4.84
C VAL A 33 5.18 6.85 5.31
N VAL A 34 5.18 7.34 6.55
CA VAL A 34 6.39 7.80 7.23
C VAL A 34 6.93 6.62 8.05
N GLU A 35 8.23 6.36 7.95
CA GLU A 35 8.90 5.37 8.79
C GLU A 35 9.07 5.93 10.21
N ASP A 36 8.58 5.22 11.22
CA ASP A 36 8.74 5.59 12.63
C ASP A 36 9.88 4.73 13.23
N SER A 37 11.04 5.35 13.47
CA SER A 37 12.33 4.67 13.67
C SER A 37 12.64 4.31 15.14
N VAL A 38 11.66 4.08 16.01
CA VAL A 38 11.87 4.23 17.48
C VAL A 38 11.95 2.92 18.29
N ASN A 39 12.18 1.73 17.71
CA ASN A 39 12.34 0.52 18.54
C ASN A 39 13.18 -0.59 17.92
N ASP A 40 13.96 -1.38 18.68
CA ASP A 40 14.84 -2.43 18.11
C ASP A 40 14.08 -3.61 17.44
N THR A 41 12.77 -3.73 17.65
CA THR A 41 11.87 -4.62 16.86
C THR A 41 11.53 -4.06 15.47
N VAL A 42 11.93 -2.81 15.19
CA VAL A 42 11.73 -2.09 13.93
C VAL A 42 12.58 -2.66 12.82
N GLU A 43 13.78 -3.21 13.06
CA GLU A 43 14.59 -3.78 11.97
C GLU A 43 13.84 -4.85 11.16
N LEU A 44 13.21 -5.80 11.86
CA LEU A 44 12.47 -6.88 11.21
C LEU A 44 11.18 -6.34 10.57
N GLN A 45 10.45 -5.45 11.25
CA GLN A 45 9.20 -4.87 10.72
C GLN A 45 9.47 -3.97 9.51
N TRP A 46 10.54 -3.20 9.54
CA TRP A 46 11.03 -2.35 8.46
C TRP A 46 11.46 -3.20 7.26
N PHE A 47 12.35 -4.17 7.46
CA PHE A 47 12.81 -5.06 6.38
C PHE A 47 11.64 -5.82 5.76
N THR A 48 10.70 -6.27 6.59
CA THR A 48 9.56 -7.04 6.11
C THR A 48 8.53 -6.19 5.35
N ARG A 49 8.29 -4.94 5.76
CA ARG A 49 7.38 -4.03 5.07
C ARG A 49 7.97 -3.50 3.75
N ASN A 50 9.29 -3.34 3.70
CA ASN A 50 10.00 -2.65 2.61
C ASN A 50 10.70 -3.60 1.61
N VAL A 51 11.15 -4.78 2.06
CA VAL A 51 11.86 -5.78 1.23
C VAL A 51 11.01 -7.03 0.95
N LEU A 52 10.11 -7.40 1.87
CA LEU A 52 9.22 -8.57 1.73
C LEU A 52 7.77 -8.20 1.39
N ALA A 53 7.60 -7.04 0.75
CA ALA A 53 6.34 -6.63 0.15
C ALA A 53 5.83 -7.72 -0.81
N GLN A 54 4.68 -8.31 -0.49
CA GLN A 54 4.04 -9.24 -1.43
C GLN A 54 3.39 -8.42 -2.55
N ALA A 55 3.71 -8.73 -3.80
CA ALA A 55 3.18 -8.00 -4.94
C ALA A 55 1.66 -8.18 -5.06
N LEU A 56 0.97 -7.07 -5.34
CA LEU A 56 -0.44 -7.02 -5.71
C LEU A 56 -0.54 -6.44 -7.13
N THR A 57 -1.72 -6.54 -7.74
CA THR A 57 -1.95 -5.95 -9.07
C THR A 57 -1.94 -4.42 -9.06
N ASN A 58 -2.16 -3.81 -7.89
CA ASN A 58 -2.32 -2.38 -7.70
C ASN A 58 -1.41 -1.80 -6.59
N GLY A 59 -0.37 -2.53 -6.22
CA GLY A 59 0.57 -2.11 -5.19
C GLY A 59 1.20 -3.29 -4.48
N TYR A 60 1.27 -3.19 -3.16
CA TYR A 60 2.01 -4.08 -2.30
C TYR A 60 1.26 -4.38 -1.01
N CYS A 61 1.48 -5.58 -0.48
CA CYS A 61 1.03 -5.98 0.84
C CYS A 61 2.18 -5.87 1.85
N ALA A 62 1.94 -5.12 2.91
CA ALA A 62 2.88 -4.95 4.03
C ALA A 62 2.73 -6.02 5.13
N ILE A 63 1.96 -7.10 4.87
CA ILE A 63 1.88 -8.25 5.79
C ILE A 63 3.19 -9.04 5.70
N PRO A 64 3.83 -9.34 6.84
CA PRO A 64 4.97 -10.25 6.88
C PRO A 64 4.71 -11.62 6.29
N THR A 65 5.61 -12.10 5.42
CA THR A 65 5.56 -13.47 4.90
C THR A 65 5.57 -14.52 6.03
N VAL A 66 6.25 -14.23 7.14
CA VAL A 66 6.26 -15.08 8.34
C VAL A 66 4.91 -15.15 9.05
N ALA A 67 4.01 -14.19 8.83
CA ALA A 67 2.64 -14.22 9.35
C ALA A 67 1.73 -15.15 8.52
N GLY A 68 2.22 -15.71 7.41
CA GLY A 68 1.47 -16.61 6.53
C GLY A 68 0.60 -15.88 5.50
N PRO A 69 -0.26 -16.62 4.78
CA PRO A 69 -1.08 -16.06 3.72
C PRO A 69 -2.16 -15.10 4.27
N CYS A 70 -2.56 -14.13 3.45
CA CYS A 70 -3.63 -13.20 3.81
C CYS A 70 -4.97 -13.95 4.04
N PRO A 71 -5.68 -13.71 5.16
CA PRO A 71 -6.98 -14.33 5.41
C PRO A 71 -8.13 -13.68 4.62
N HIS A 72 -7.89 -12.50 4.05
CA HIS A 72 -8.90 -11.70 3.33
C HIS A 72 -8.40 -11.24 1.95
N PRO A 73 -8.09 -12.18 1.04
CA PRO A 73 -7.78 -11.81 -0.34
C PRO A 73 -8.95 -11.03 -0.93
N ASN A 74 -8.66 -9.98 -1.70
CA ASN A 74 -9.61 -9.00 -2.28
C ASN A 74 -10.03 -7.83 -1.38
N ALA A 75 -9.62 -7.77 -0.12
CA ALA A 75 -9.93 -6.64 0.76
C ALA A 75 -8.88 -5.52 0.74
N CYS A 76 -7.89 -5.58 -0.16
CA CYS A 76 -6.68 -4.74 -0.15
C CYS A 76 -7.00 -3.23 -0.10
N LEU A 77 -7.93 -2.75 -0.93
CA LEU A 77 -8.36 -1.33 -0.94
C LEU A 77 -9.27 -0.94 0.23
N ASN A 78 -9.36 -1.77 1.26
CA ASN A 78 -9.93 -1.48 2.57
C ASN A 78 -9.03 -2.01 3.71
N CYS A 79 -7.78 -2.39 3.40
CA CYS A 79 -6.87 -3.07 4.33
C CYS A 79 -5.76 -2.13 4.80
N ALA A 80 -5.50 -2.10 6.11
CA ALA A 80 -4.44 -1.28 6.70
C ALA A 80 -3.02 -1.65 6.24
N HIS A 81 -2.82 -2.84 5.70
CA HIS A 81 -1.53 -3.31 5.19
C HIS A 81 -1.27 -2.96 3.72
N PHE A 82 -2.24 -2.38 3.02
CA PHE A 82 -2.08 -2.02 1.62
C PHE A 82 -1.16 -0.81 1.45
N ARG A 83 -0.24 -0.90 0.48
CA ARG A 83 0.71 0.14 0.13
C ARG A 83 0.75 0.29 -1.39
N THR A 84 0.92 1.50 -1.89
CA THR A 84 1.04 1.76 -3.33
C THR A 84 1.86 3.00 -3.60
N ASP A 85 2.19 3.25 -4.85
CA ASP A 85 2.97 4.41 -5.30
C ASP A 85 2.50 4.87 -6.69
N ILE A 86 3.18 5.89 -7.21
CA ILE A 86 2.85 6.54 -8.48
C ILE A 86 2.88 5.61 -9.69
N THR A 87 3.65 4.51 -9.63
CA THR A 87 3.73 3.55 -10.75
C THR A 87 2.40 2.82 -10.98
N PHE A 88 1.52 2.80 -9.97
CA PHE A 88 0.18 2.22 -10.04
C PHE A 88 -0.93 3.25 -10.29
N LEU A 89 -0.61 4.52 -10.53
CA LEU A 89 -1.62 5.59 -10.65
C LEU A 89 -2.69 5.27 -11.71
N ASP A 90 -2.27 4.83 -12.90
CA ASP A 90 -3.23 4.51 -13.96
C ASP A 90 -4.04 3.25 -13.66
N VAL A 91 -3.48 2.30 -12.89
CA VAL A 91 -4.22 1.14 -12.37
C VAL A 91 -5.31 1.61 -11.40
N HIS A 92 -5.00 2.51 -10.47
CA HIS A 92 -5.99 3.07 -9.54
C HIS A 92 -7.09 3.84 -10.25
N ARG A 93 -6.74 4.66 -11.26
CA ARG A 93 -7.73 5.36 -12.08
C ARG A 93 -8.64 4.39 -12.83
N ALA A 94 -8.10 3.29 -13.35
CA ALA A 94 -8.91 2.26 -14.00
C ALA A 94 -9.82 1.54 -13.01
N GLU A 95 -9.31 1.18 -11.83
CA GLU A 95 -10.09 0.57 -10.76
C GLU A 95 -11.18 1.50 -10.22
N LEU A 96 -10.94 2.81 -10.16
CA LEU A 96 -11.94 3.81 -9.76
C LEU A 96 -13.10 3.83 -10.74
N ARG A 97 -12.81 3.93 -12.05
CA ARG A 97 -13.85 3.91 -13.09
C ARG A 97 -14.71 2.64 -13.02
N GLU A 98 -14.07 1.49 -12.82
CA GLU A 98 -14.79 0.23 -12.72
C GLU A 98 -15.62 0.14 -11.43
N THR A 99 -15.08 0.64 -10.30
CA THR A 99 -15.80 0.68 -9.03
C THR A 99 -17.04 1.58 -9.13
N GLU A 100 -16.93 2.75 -9.77
CA GLU A 100 -18.07 3.65 -10.01
C GLU A 100 -19.12 3.03 -10.92
N ARG A 101 -18.70 2.29 -11.96
CA ARG A 101 -19.62 1.53 -12.83
C ARG A 101 -20.39 0.47 -12.03
N VAL A 102 -19.73 -0.23 -11.11
CA VAL A 102 -20.36 -1.25 -10.25
C VAL A 102 -21.34 -0.60 -9.27
N ILE A 103 -20.99 0.54 -8.66
CA ILE A 103 -21.89 1.30 -7.77
C ILE A 103 -23.15 1.71 -8.52
N ALA A 104 -23.01 2.33 -9.69
CA ALA A 104 -24.16 2.78 -10.49
C ALA A 104 -25.11 1.62 -10.84
N LYS A 105 -24.54 0.44 -11.16
CA LYS A 105 -25.33 -0.77 -11.40
C LYS A 105 -26.02 -1.26 -10.13
N ALA A 106 -25.33 -1.28 -8.99
CA ALA A 106 -25.88 -1.71 -7.72
C ALA A 106 -27.05 -0.81 -7.28
N ASP A 107 -26.89 0.51 -7.40
CA ASP A 107 -27.93 1.49 -7.07
C ASP A 107 -29.17 1.32 -7.95
N ALA A 108 -28.98 1.16 -9.27
CA ALA A 108 -30.07 0.94 -10.21
C ALA A 108 -30.88 -0.35 -9.94
N ASN A 109 -30.27 -1.32 -9.26
CA ASN A 109 -30.89 -2.60 -8.90
C ASN A 109 -31.29 -2.70 -7.42
N GLY A 110 -31.12 -1.64 -6.62
CA GLY A 110 -31.41 -1.65 -5.18
C GLY A 110 -30.51 -2.56 -4.36
N TRP A 111 -29.29 -2.84 -4.81
CA TRP A 111 -28.33 -3.71 -4.12
C TRP A 111 -27.53 -2.94 -3.06
N THR A 112 -28.21 -2.52 -2.01
CA THR A 112 -27.69 -1.59 -0.99
C THR A 112 -26.32 -1.99 -0.45
N ARG A 113 -26.14 -3.26 -0.06
CA ARG A 113 -24.87 -3.74 0.52
C ARG A 113 -23.70 -3.63 -0.46
N GLN A 114 -23.93 -3.89 -1.73
CA GLN A 114 -22.93 -3.83 -2.79
C GLN A 114 -22.55 -2.38 -3.08
N SER A 115 -23.53 -1.48 -3.10
CA SER A 115 -23.28 -0.05 -3.21
C SER A 115 -22.44 0.46 -2.04
N GLU A 116 -22.81 0.15 -0.80
CA GLU A 116 -22.07 0.57 0.40
C GLU A 116 -20.63 0.05 0.42
N MET A 117 -20.43 -1.24 0.10
CA MET A 117 -19.09 -1.83 0.08
C MET A 117 -18.19 -1.19 -0.98
N ASN A 118 -18.73 -0.92 -2.18
CA ASN A 118 -17.96 -0.29 -3.25
C ASN A 118 -17.77 1.22 -3.02
N ALA A 119 -18.71 1.89 -2.35
CA ALA A 119 -18.55 3.31 -1.98
C ALA A 119 -17.33 3.51 -1.07
N ARG A 120 -17.09 2.61 -0.10
CA ARG A 120 -15.88 2.64 0.73
C ARG A 120 -14.61 2.48 -0.10
N LYS A 121 -14.61 1.50 -1.03
CA LYS A 121 -13.50 1.28 -1.97
C LYS A 121 -13.23 2.54 -2.82
N ARG A 122 -14.30 3.17 -3.32
CA ARG A 122 -14.25 4.39 -4.12
C ARG A 122 -13.59 5.53 -3.35
N THR A 123 -14.00 5.78 -2.11
CA THR A 123 -13.40 6.83 -1.27
C THR A 123 -11.90 6.65 -1.10
N ASN A 124 -11.47 5.43 -0.78
CA ASN A 124 -10.04 5.13 -0.63
C ASN A 124 -9.26 5.32 -1.94
N LEU A 125 -9.82 4.88 -3.07
CA LEU A 125 -9.21 5.10 -4.39
C LEU A 125 -9.07 6.59 -4.72
N VAL A 126 -10.09 7.40 -4.44
CA VAL A 126 -10.02 8.86 -4.64
C VAL A 126 -8.91 9.46 -3.79
N ASN A 127 -8.84 9.12 -2.50
CA ASN A 127 -7.79 9.64 -1.63
C ASN A 127 -6.39 9.26 -2.13
N ILE A 128 -6.18 7.99 -2.49
CA ILE A 128 -4.91 7.51 -3.04
C ILE A 128 -4.54 8.30 -4.31
N ILE A 129 -5.45 8.42 -5.26
CA ILE A 129 -5.21 9.11 -6.53
C ILE A 129 -4.86 10.58 -6.29
N THR A 130 -5.64 11.29 -5.47
CA THR A 130 -5.40 12.68 -5.14
C THR A 130 -4.01 12.87 -4.55
N THR A 131 -3.62 12.07 -3.55
CA THR A 131 -2.31 12.18 -2.92
C THR A 131 -1.16 11.87 -3.88
N LEU A 132 -1.33 10.86 -4.74
CA LEU A 132 -0.32 10.53 -5.75
C LEU A 132 -0.18 11.65 -6.79
N GLU A 133 -1.28 12.27 -7.22
CA GLU A 133 -1.24 13.41 -8.14
C GLU A 133 -0.57 14.63 -7.48
N GLU A 134 -0.94 14.98 -6.25
CA GLU A 134 -0.36 16.12 -5.52
C GLU A 134 1.13 15.95 -5.21
N THR A 135 1.59 14.72 -5.00
CA THR A 135 2.99 14.44 -4.67
C THR A 135 3.91 14.52 -5.89
N HIS A 136 3.35 14.39 -7.10
CA HIS A 136 4.10 14.27 -8.35
C HIS A 136 3.72 15.33 -9.41
N ALA A 137 2.93 16.35 -9.04
CA ALA A 137 2.64 17.53 -9.84
C ALA A 137 3.76 18.58 -9.75
#